data_AF-A0A924N9F1-F1
#
_entry.id   AF-A0A924N9F1-F1
#
_cell.length_a   1.000
_cell.length_b   1.000
_cell.length_c   1.000
_cell.angle_alpha   90.00
_cell.angle_beta   90.00
_cell.angle_gamma   90.00
#
_symmetry.space_group_name_H-M   'P 1'
#
loop_
_entity.id
_entity.type
_entity.pdbx_description
1 polymer ?
#
loop_
_entity_poly.entity_id
_entity_poly.type
_entity_poly.pdbx_seq_one_letter_code
_entity_poly.pdbx_strand_id
1 'polypeptide(L)'
;MSQSLLLCGGAAIAMIERWWGRRGVHAEDFAGLVRRDEGGIRTTDMATAMAARAWSVRATAATAEELQQSLADSTPVIALIRMSTNRYHYVVLLGMSNGRITFHDPAVAPYVTVDTAEFMRRWRGANRWALFARPAPTTPPAPTAPTISKPSTPSTPTPPPQRTTQTTLDSLPCTPWLDMAADAASAQRLSAADSLLRLAATHCPAEPLLLRELAGIRFRQGRTIETVQLAQAYVLRAPDDTLGWQLLASSRYLASDAYGALQAWNSIGLPALDLIRIDGSSHTRFRVLLDAMSLLTGRELTSDRLALSRRRLSDIPSLVMSRVEYTAVEGAAVEVRATVLEHPVVTPLPQLLVGAALDAGIRRDASLSVHSPLGRGERWTAQWRWQNADPRVVLSLAIPARLGVPVIVRLQRSWETYRFAGRAIDEQREASAVSIAGWAQPGIELLAGARIETWTGRGDFIALSSGV
;
A
#
# COMPACT_ATOMS: atom_id res chain seq x y z
N MET A 1 -1.08 -4.84 23.48
CA MET A 1 -1.90 -3.94 22.65
C MET A 1 -1.10 -3.56 21.40
N SER A 2 -1.68 -3.64 20.21
CA SER A 2 -0.98 -3.35 18.95
C SER A 2 -0.60 -1.86 18.86
N GLN A 3 0.66 -1.56 18.53
CA GLN A 3 1.21 -0.20 18.36
C GLN A 3 0.34 0.72 17.48
N SER A 4 -0.36 0.15 16.50
CA SER A 4 -1.21 0.87 15.55
C SER A 4 -2.57 1.32 16.08
N LEU A 5 -3.09 0.79 17.20
CA LEU A 5 -4.27 1.41 17.87
C LEU A 5 -3.87 2.69 18.61
N LEU A 6 -2.68 2.69 19.20
CA LEU A 6 -2.14 3.84 19.92
C LEU A 6 -1.77 4.99 18.97
N LEU A 7 -1.55 4.68 17.69
CA LEU A 7 -1.21 5.62 16.62
C LEU A 7 -2.41 6.20 15.86
N CYS A 8 -3.66 5.95 16.29
CA CYS A 8 -4.84 6.50 15.60
C CYS A 8 -4.77 8.03 15.44
N GLY A 9 -4.20 8.74 16.42
CA GLY A 9 -3.97 10.18 16.33
C GLY A 9 -2.91 10.58 15.28
N GLY A 10 -1.80 9.85 15.21
CA GLY A 10 -0.74 10.11 14.23
C GLY A 10 -1.23 9.86 12.80
N ALA A 11 -2.02 8.80 12.62
CA ALA A 11 -2.71 8.53 11.35
C ALA A 11 -3.71 9.64 10.98
N ALA A 12 -4.44 10.18 11.96
CA ALA A 12 -5.36 11.29 11.73
C ALA A 12 -4.64 12.57 11.28
N ILE A 13 -3.52 12.92 11.92
CA ILE A 13 -2.67 14.04 11.49
C ILE A 13 -2.19 13.81 10.05
N ALA A 14 -1.59 12.65 9.77
CA ALA A 14 -1.07 12.32 8.45
C ALA A 14 -2.15 12.41 7.37
N MET A 15 -3.37 11.92 7.63
CA MET A 15 -4.49 12.03 6.69
C MET A 15 -4.87 13.49 6.40
N ILE A 16 -4.91 14.37 7.41
CA ILE A 16 -5.18 15.80 7.22
C ILE A 16 -4.05 16.47 6.43
N GLU A 17 -2.78 16.22 6.77
CA GLU A 17 -1.67 16.84 6.03
C GLU A 17 -1.67 16.43 4.56
N ARG A 18 -1.98 15.15 4.27
CA ARG A 18 -2.08 14.61 2.91
C ARG A 18 -3.29 15.12 2.15
N TRP A 19 -4.43 15.34 2.83
CA TRP A 19 -5.62 15.96 2.23
C TRP A 19 -5.28 17.33 1.61
N TRP A 20 -4.44 18.10 2.28
CA TRP A 20 -3.96 19.41 1.83
C TRP A 20 -2.71 19.35 0.92
N GLY A 21 -2.34 18.15 0.43
CA GLY A 21 -1.30 17.96 -0.58
C GLY A 21 0.11 17.67 -0.06
N ARG A 22 0.32 17.56 1.26
CA ARG A 22 1.65 17.20 1.79
C ARG A 22 1.96 15.71 1.54
N ARG A 23 3.16 15.41 1.05
CA ARG A 23 3.66 14.04 0.81
C ARG A 23 4.73 13.64 1.82
N GLY A 24 5.03 12.34 1.92
CA GLY A 24 6.05 11.82 2.83
C GLY A 24 5.72 12.01 4.31
N VAL A 25 4.42 12.07 4.62
CA VAL A 25 3.91 12.14 6.00
C VAL A 25 3.22 10.82 6.30
N HIS A 26 3.67 10.17 7.37
CA HIS A 26 3.22 8.86 7.80
C HIS A 26 2.77 8.90 9.27
N ALA A 27 1.97 7.91 9.69
CA ALA A 27 1.50 7.86 11.07
C ALA A 27 2.67 7.66 12.06
N GLU A 28 3.69 6.93 11.61
CA GLU A 28 4.90 6.55 12.33
C GLU A 28 5.77 7.76 12.70
N ASP A 29 5.70 8.85 11.92
CA ASP A 29 6.39 10.11 12.21
C ASP A 29 5.96 10.70 13.55
N PHE A 30 4.77 10.33 14.02
CA PHE A 30 4.17 10.76 15.28
C PHE A 30 4.29 9.71 16.40
N ALA A 31 5.04 8.62 16.19
CA ALA A 31 5.20 7.57 17.19
C ALA A 31 5.83 8.05 18.50
N GLY A 32 6.67 9.10 18.44
CA GLY A 32 7.25 9.73 19.63
C GLY A 32 6.23 10.41 20.55
N LEU A 33 5.02 10.71 20.06
CA LEU A 33 3.94 11.33 20.84
C LEU A 33 3.07 10.31 21.58
N VAL A 34 3.28 9.01 21.34
CA VAL A 34 2.42 7.95 21.90
C VAL A 34 2.71 7.73 23.39
N ARG A 35 1.69 7.93 24.24
CA ARG A 35 1.67 7.58 25.66
C ARG A 35 0.96 6.24 25.82
N ARG A 36 1.71 5.15 26.01
CA ARG A 36 1.15 3.78 26.03
C ARG A 36 0.24 3.54 27.23
N ASP A 37 0.59 4.09 28.37
CA ASP A 37 -0.13 4.10 29.64
C ASP A 37 -1.47 4.84 29.55
N GLU A 38 -1.58 5.81 28.64
CA GLU A 38 -2.79 6.60 28.43
C GLU A 38 -3.60 6.17 27.20
N GLY A 39 -3.16 5.11 26.53
CA GLY A 39 -3.88 4.53 25.40
C GLY A 39 -3.74 5.29 24.07
N GLY A 40 -2.77 6.20 23.91
CA GLY A 40 -2.51 6.85 22.62
C GLY A 40 -1.86 8.23 22.70
N ILE A 41 -2.17 9.09 21.73
CA ILE A 41 -1.69 10.48 21.66
C ILE A 41 -2.74 11.40 22.31
N ARG A 42 -2.30 12.25 23.26
CA ARG A 42 -3.18 13.24 23.90
C ARG A 42 -3.68 14.27 22.89
N THR A 43 -4.90 14.77 23.10
CA THR A 43 -5.51 15.80 22.23
C THR A 43 -4.69 17.09 22.20
N THR A 44 -4.07 17.45 23.34
CA THR A 44 -3.15 18.59 23.47
C THR A 44 -1.87 18.38 22.67
N ASP A 45 -1.25 17.21 22.81
CA ASP A 45 0.02 16.89 22.15
C ASP A 45 -0.16 16.85 20.63
N MET A 46 -1.31 16.35 20.15
CA MET A 46 -1.71 16.41 18.75
C MET A 46 -1.81 17.86 18.24
N ALA A 47 -2.53 18.72 18.94
CA ALA A 47 -2.69 20.12 18.53
C ALA A 47 -1.34 20.87 18.52
N THR A 48 -0.51 20.65 19.53
CA THR A 48 0.84 21.20 19.62
C THR A 48 1.73 20.71 18.48
N ALA A 49 1.71 19.42 18.17
CA ALA A 49 2.51 18.84 17.09
C ALA A 49 2.13 19.41 15.71
N MET A 50 0.82 19.59 15.45
CA MET A 50 0.37 20.22 14.21
C MET A 50 0.74 21.71 14.16
N ALA A 51 0.55 22.46 15.25
CA ALA A 51 0.94 23.87 15.29
C ALA A 51 2.46 24.06 15.04
N ALA A 52 3.30 23.21 15.63
CA ALA A 52 4.75 23.21 15.41
C ALA A 52 5.15 22.94 13.94
N ARG A 53 4.25 22.36 13.15
CA ARG A 53 4.42 22.07 11.71
C ARG A 53 3.81 23.14 10.80
N ALA A 54 3.58 24.34 11.34
CA ALA A 54 2.99 25.49 10.66
C ALA A 54 1.55 25.28 10.18
N TRP A 55 0.74 24.55 10.95
CA TRP A 55 -0.70 24.44 10.73
C TRP A 55 -1.46 25.45 11.59
N SER A 56 -2.49 26.06 11.02
CA SER A 56 -3.50 26.78 11.78
C SER A 56 -4.45 25.76 12.40
N VAL A 57 -4.32 25.54 13.71
CA VAL A 57 -5.06 24.50 14.45
C VAL A 57 -6.06 25.15 15.39
N ARG A 58 -7.30 24.67 15.37
CA ARG A 58 -8.34 24.99 16.35
C ARG A 58 -8.89 23.70 16.93
N ALA A 59 -8.50 23.38 18.16
CA ALA A 59 -9.03 22.25 18.93
C ALA A 59 -10.05 22.76 19.95
N THR A 60 -11.27 22.25 19.92
CA THR A 60 -12.37 22.73 20.77
C THR A 60 -13.43 21.66 21.02
N ALA A 61 -14.34 21.90 21.97
CA ALA A 61 -15.60 21.18 22.10
C ALA A 61 -16.60 21.77 21.09
N ALA A 62 -16.65 21.22 19.88
CA ALA A 62 -17.39 21.81 18.77
C ALA A 62 -18.89 21.50 18.81
N THR A 63 -19.69 22.30 18.09
CA THR A 63 -21.12 22.04 17.86
C THR A 63 -21.35 21.21 16.59
N ALA A 64 -22.58 20.72 16.42
CA ALA A 64 -22.98 19.98 15.22
C ALA A 64 -22.90 20.87 13.96
N GLU A 65 -23.25 22.14 14.13
CA GLU A 65 -23.30 23.15 13.08
C GLU A 65 -21.89 23.52 12.62
N GLU A 66 -20.93 23.68 13.55
CA GLU A 66 -19.52 23.89 13.20
C GLU A 66 -18.94 22.71 12.41
N LEU A 67 -19.29 21.49 12.81
CA LEU A 67 -18.91 20.29 12.08
C LEU A 67 -19.49 20.29 10.67
N GLN A 68 -20.81 20.54 10.56
CA GLN A 68 -21.52 20.58 9.28
C GLN A 68 -20.93 21.61 8.33
N GLN A 69 -20.65 22.81 8.83
CA GLN A 69 -20.08 23.89 8.03
C GLN A 69 -18.70 23.50 7.49
N SER A 70 -17.80 22.98 8.35
CA SER A 70 -16.47 22.56 7.91
C SER A 70 -16.53 21.47 6.84
N LEU A 71 -17.42 20.49 7.02
CA LEU A 71 -17.57 19.39 6.06
C LEU A 71 -18.25 19.83 4.76
N ALA A 72 -19.17 20.79 4.81
CA ALA A 72 -19.76 21.42 3.62
C ALA A 72 -18.69 22.19 2.81
N ASP A 73 -17.73 22.80 3.49
CA ASP A 73 -16.57 23.47 2.90
C ASP A 73 -15.46 22.49 2.46
N SER A 74 -15.75 21.18 2.40
CA SER A 74 -14.79 20.12 2.07
C SER A 74 -13.51 20.15 2.92
N THR A 75 -13.63 20.64 4.16
CA THR A 75 -12.53 20.69 5.13
C THR A 75 -12.70 19.53 6.12
N PRO A 76 -11.85 18.50 6.07
CA PRO A 76 -11.94 17.37 6.98
C PRO A 76 -11.61 17.77 8.42
N VAL A 77 -12.21 17.06 9.36
CA VAL A 77 -12.11 17.37 10.80
C VAL A 77 -11.65 16.13 11.55
N ILE A 78 -10.65 16.26 12.42
CA ILE A 78 -10.30 15.18 13.35
C ILE A 78 -11.29 15.23 14.51
N ALA A 79 -11.98 14.14 14.80
CA ALA A 79 -12.88 14.03 15.94
C ALA A 79 -12.44 12.90 16.87
N LEU A 80 -12.65 13.08 18.18
CA LEU A 80 -12.44 12.04 19.18
C LEU A 80 -13.78 11.39 19.51
N ILE A 81 -13.89 10.07 19.39
CA ILE A 81 -15.10 9.33 19.75
C ILE A 81 -14.83 8.36 20.91
N ARG A 82 -15.84 8.15 21.76
CA ARG A 82 -15.76 7.16 22.83
C ARG A 82 -16.17 5.78 22.32
N MET A 83 -15.26 4.81 22.45
CA MET A 83 -15.47 3.41 22.06
C MET A 83 -16.03 2.56 23.21
N SER A 84 -15.58 2.82 24.44
CA SER A 84 -16.08 2.22 25.68
C SER A 84 -15.69 3.09 26.87
N THR A 85 -16.02 2.68 28.09
CA THR A 85 -15.53 3.34 29.31
C THR A 85 -14.01 3.52 29.25
N ASN A 86 -13.55 4.76 29.43
CA ASN A 86 -12.14 5.17 29.38
C ASN A 86 -11.36 4.77 28.12
N ARG A 87 -12.03 4.55 26.99
CA ARG A 87 -11.36 4.23 25.72
C ARG A 87 -11.88 5.12 24.60
N TYR A 88 -10.98 5.90 24.05
CA TYR A 88 -11.25 6.89 23.03
C TYR A 88 -10.51 6.56 21.73
N HIS A 89 -10.98 7.11 20.61
CA HIS A 89 -10.43 6.83 19.30
C HIS A 89 -10.57 8.04 18.38
N TYR A 90 -9.53 8.37 17.62
CA TYR A 90 -9.57 9.45 16.64
C TYR A 90 -10.09 8.95 15.29
N VAL A 91 -10.96 9.74 14.67
CA VAL A 91 -11.47 9.52 13.31
C VAL A 91 -11.37 10.82 12.51
N VAL A 92 -11.28 10.72 11.19
CA VAL A 92 -11.23 11.89 10.30
C VAL A 92 -12.52 11.99 9.50
N LEU A 93 -13.32 13.00 9.81
CA LEU A 93 -14.62 13.23 9.23
C LEU A 93 -14.47 13.86 7.83
N LEU A 94 -15.24 13.34 6.87
CA LEU A 94 -15.14 13.71 5.45
C LEU A 94 -16.41 14.38 4.93
N GLY A 95 -17.57 13.98 5.46
CA GLY A 95 -18.85 14.50 4.97
C GLY A 95 -20.00 14.11 5.89
N MET A 96 -21.03 14.95 5.88
CA MET A 96 -22.29 14.69 6.58
C MET A 96 -23.45 15.05 5.65
N SER A 97 -24.29 14.08 5.31
CA SER A 97 -25.42 14.26 4.40
C SER A 97 -26.48 13.19 4.65
N ASN A 98 -27.75 13.50 4.36
CA ASN A 98 -28.88 12.55 4.41
C ASN A 98 -28.97 11.77 5.74
N GLY A 99 -28.72 12.44 6.88
CA GLY A 99 -28.75 11.79 8.21
C GLY A 99 -27.59 10.83 8.48
N ARG A 100 -26.57 10.80 7.62
CA ARG A 100 -25.38 9.96 7.75
C ARG A 100 -24.11 10.80 7.83
N ILE A 101 -23.10 10.26 8.50
CA ILE A 101 -21.75 10.83 8.56
C ILE A 101 -20.76 9.81 8.01
N THR A 102 -19.83 10.30 7.18
CA THR A 102 -18.76 9.50 6.59
C THR A 102 -17.40 9.95 7.10
N PHE A 103 -16.57 9.00 7.52
CA PHE A 103 -15.24 9.27 8.07
C PHE A 103 -14.23 8.17 7.75
N HIS A 104 -12.94 8.50 7.80
CA HIS A 104 -11.87 7.51 7.86
C HIS A 104 -11.64 7.07 9.31
N ASP A 105 -11.64 5.75 9.53
CA ASP A 105 -11.27 5.13 10.79
C ASP A 105 -9.90 4.44 10.64
N PRO A 106 -8.82 4.97 11.22
CA PRO A 106 -7.48 4.38 11.15
C PRO A 106 -7.37 2.94 11.64
N ALA A 107 -8.31 2.46 12.46
CA ALA A 107 -8.30 1.12 13.03
C ALA A 107 -9.20 0.14 12.26
N VAL A 108 -10.20 0.63 11.54
CA VAL A 108 -11.25 -0.20 10.92
C VAL A 108 -11.17 -0.17 9.41
N ALA A 109 -11.46 0.97 8.78
CA ALA A 109 -11.53 1.12 7.33
C ALA A 109 -11.60 2.60 6.90
N PRO A 110 -11.22 2.93 5.66
CA PRO A 110 -11.57 4.21 5.06
C PRO A 110 -13.07 4.28 4.71
N TYR A 111 -13.63 5.50 4.63
CA TYR A 111 -15.02 5.76 4.18
C TYR A 111 -16.10 5.01 4.96
N VAL A 112 -15.94 4.88 6.27
CA VAL A 112 -16.97 4.31 7.15
C VAL A 112 -18.15 5.28 7.22
N THR A 113 -19.36 4.79 6.93
CA THR A 113 -20.59 5.58 6.99
C THR A 113 -21.54 5.05 8.05
N VAL A 114 -21.91 5.89 9.02
CA VAL A 114 -22.84 5.54 10.12
C VAL A 114 -24.00 6.54 10.21
N ASP A 115 -25.00 6.21 11.01
CA ASP A 115 -26.07 7.14 11.38
C ASP A 115 -25.51 8.33 12.16
N THR A 116 -25.89 9.56 11.77
CA THR A 116 -25.45 10.77 12.46
C THR A 116 -25.80 10.74 13.94
N ALA A 117 -27.00 10.27 14.29
CA ALA A 117 -27.41 10.15 15.69
C ALA A 117 -26.50 9.22 16.50
N GLU A 118 -26.02 8.13 15.90
CA GLU A 118 -25.08 7.21 16.53
C GLU A 118 -23.72 7.86 16.76
N PHE A 119 -23.17 8.49 15.72
CA PHE A 119 -21.90 9.21 15.82
C PHE A 119 -21.96 10.28 16.91
N MET A 120 -23.02 11.09 16.93
CA MET A 120 -23.20 12.17 17.90
C MET A 120 -23.22 11.66 19.35
N ARG A 121 -23.81 10.49 19.62
CA ARG A 121 -23.75 9.87 20.95
C ARG A 121 -22.31 9.52 21.35
N ARG A 122 -21.53 8.91 20.44
CA ARG A 122 -20.13 8.53 20.70
C ARG A 122 -19.22 9.75 20.87
N TRP A 123 -19.43 10.78 20.05
CA TRP A 123 -18.69 12.04 20.09
C TRP A 123 -18.98 12.86 21.35
N ARG A 124 -20.26 12.92 21.79
CA ARG A 124 -20.62 13.52 23.10
C ARG A 124 -19.93 12.81 24.26
N GLY A 125 -19.76 11.49 24.19
CA GLY A 125 -19.01 10.71 25.18
C GLY A 125 -17.53 11.11 25.31
N ALA A 126 -17.00 11.85 24.33
CA ALA A 126 -15.66 12.42 24.28
C ALA A 126 -15.70 13.96 24.34
N ASN A 127 -16.70 14.54 25.01
CA ASN A 127 -16.88 15.97 25.20
C ASN A 127 -16.97 16.78 23.90
N ARG A 128 -17.41 16.15 22.81
CA ARG A 128 -17.49 16.76 21.47
C ARG A 128 -16.15 17.34 21.00
N TRP A 129 -15.05 16.72 21.40
CA TRP A 129 -13.73 17.21 21.00
C TRP A 129 -13.55 17.06 19.48
N ALA A 130 -13.13 18.16 18.85
CA ALA A 130 -12.78 18.21 17.44
C ALA A 130 -11.56 19.11 17.23
N LEU A 131 -10.78 18.79 16.21
CA LEU A 131 -9.63 19.57 15.75
C LEU A 131 -9.82 19.90 14.28
N PHE A 132 -9.90 21.20 14.02
CA PHE A 132 -9.91 21.79 12.70
C PHE A 132 -8.50 22.24 12.36
N ALA A 133 -7.96 21.80 11.23
CA ALA A 133 -6.63 22.17 10.79
C ALA A 133 -6.65 22.59 9.33
N ARG A 134 -6.02 23.74 9.06
CA ARG A 134 -5.80 24.29 7.72
C ARG A 134 -4.33 24.67 7.59
N PRO A 135 -3.76 24.64 6.37
CA PRO A 135 -2.45 25.21 6.14
C PRO A 135 -2.46 26.65 6.68
N ALA A 136 -1.46 27.01 7.49
CA ALA A 136 -1.36 28.41 7.90
C ALA A 136 -1.22 29.25 6.61
N PRO A 137 -1.91 30.40 6.50
CA PRO A 137 -1.63 31.32 5.42
C PRO A 137 -0.13 31.59 5.46
N THR A 138 0.58 31.26 4.39
CA THR A 138 1.97 31.69 4.21
C THR A 138 1.93 33.21 4.34
N THR A 139 2.26 33.74 5.51
CA THR A 139 2.80 35.08 5.59
C THR A 139 4.01 35.01 4.66
N PRO A 140 4.01 35.75 3.53
CA PRO A 140 5.24 35.87 2.76
C PRO A 140 6.31 36.24 3.78
N PRO A 141 7.47 35.56 3.82
CA PRO A 141 8.54 36.04 4.68
C PRO A 141 8.68 37.52 4.39
N ALA A 142 8.52 38.36 5.42
CA ALA A 142 8.83 39.78 5.31
C ALA A 142 10.17 39.84 4.59
N PRO A 143 10.30 40.62 3.48
CA PRO A 143 11.50 40.59 2.66
C PRO A 143 12.67 40.83 3.60
N THR A 144 13.34 39.74 3.96
CA THR A 144 14.55 39.79 4.74
C THR A 144 15.52 40.22 3.66
N ALA A 145 15.67 41.53 3.54
CA ALA A 145 16.59 42.12 2.60
C ALA A 145 17.91 41.38 2.83
N PRO A 146 18.42 40.60 1.86
CA PRO A 146 19.80 40.20 1.94
C PRO A 146 20.58 41.50 2.06
N THR A 147 21.44 41.61 3.07
CA THR A 147 22.47 42.63 3.08
C THR A 147 23.36 42.31 1.88
N ILE A 148 22.98 42.87 0.73
CA ILE A 148 23.80 42.95 -0.46
C ILE A 148 24.91 43.92 -0.08
N SER A 149 26.07 43.38 0.26
CA SER A 149 27.32 44.13 0.14
C SER A 149 27.36 44.68 -1.29
N LYS A 150 27.34 46.01 -1.39
CA LYS A 150 27.48 46.77 -2.64
C LYS A 150 28.50 46.13 -3.59
N PRO A 151 28.11 45.79 -4.83
CA PRO A 151 29.04 45.78 -5.95
C PRO A 151 29.34 47.23 -6.33
N SER A 152 30.62 47.52 -6.51
CA SER A 152 31.12 48.76 -7.11
C SER A 152 30.55 48.97 -8.51
N THR A 153 30.39 50.25 -8.86
CA THR A 153 29.78 50.86 -10.07
C THR A 153 30.41 50.42 -11.41
N PRO A 154 29.82 50.78 -12.57
CA PRO A 154 29.57 49.89 -13.69
C PRO A 154 30.69 49.91 -14.73
N SER A 155 31.09 48.73 -15.20
CA SER A 155 31.81 48.61 -16.46
C SER A 155 30.79 48.45 -17.59
N THR A 156 30.87 49.38 -18.54
CA THR A 156 30.24 49.42 -19.86
C THR A 156 30.02 48.02 -20.47
N PRO A 157 28.86 47.73 -21.11
CA PRO A 157 28.68 46.47 -21.80
C PRO A 157 29.58 46.45 -23.04
N THR A 158 30.70 45.73 -22.95
CA THR A 158 31.38 45.23 -24.14
C THR A 158 30.48 44.15 -24.74
N PRO A 159 30.09 44.26 -26.03
CA PRO A 159 29.34 43.19 -26.67
C PRO A 159 30.18 41.91 -26.60
N PRO A 160 29.57 40.73 -26.39
CA PRO A 160 30.32 39.49 -26.36
C PRO A 160 31.08 39.37 -27.69
N PRO A 161 32.37 38.99 -27.69
CA PRO A 161 33.02 38.65 -28.94
C PRO A 161 32.20 37.52 -29.55
N GLN A 162 31.62 37.77 -30.72
CA GLN A 162 31.21 36.70 -31.61
C GLN A 162 32.45 35.86 -31.85
N ARG A 163 32.54 34.75 -31.13
CA ARG A 163 33.60 33.78 -31.30
C ARG A 163 33.21 32.97 -32.54
N THR A 164 33.47 33.53 -33.71
CA THR A 164 33.66 32.76 -34.94
C THR A 164 34.96 31.99 -34.81
N THR A 165 34.97 31.01 -33.92
CA THR A 165 35.89 29.88 -34.03
C THR A 165 35.12 28.80 -34.75
N GLN A 166 35.28 28.77 -36.08
CA GLN A 166 35.24 27.52 -36.82
C GLN A 166 36.37 26.65 -36.27
N THR A 167 36.13 26.04 -35.12
CA THR A 167 36.92 24.92 -34.66
C THR A 167 36.59 23.80 -35.63
N THR A 168 37.59 23.32 -36.37
CA THR A 168 37.48 22.11 -37.19
C THR A 168 36.84 21.02 -36.34
N LEU A 169 35.61 20.60 -36.68
CA LEU A 169 34.80 19.68 -35.89
C LEU A 169 35.48 18.31 -35.69
N ASP A 170 36.51 18.01 -36.48
CA ASP A 170 37.15 16.70 -36.59
C ASP A 170 38.02 16.30 -35.38
N SER A 171 38.28 17.21 -34.41
CA SER A 171 39.19 16.93 -33.29
C SER A 171 38.71 17.43 -31.92
N LEU A 172 37.43 17.74 -31.76
CA LEU A 172 36.89 18.18 -30.47
C LEU A 172 36.64 16.98 -29.53
N PRO A 173 36.95 17.08 -28.21
CA PRO A 173 36.44 16.14 -27.24
C PRO A 173 34.90 16.10 -27.30
N CYS A 174 34.30 15.00 -26.85
CA CYS A 174 32.85 14.79 -27.00
C CYS A 174 32.01 15.83 -26.24
N THR A 175 32.57 16.46 -25.20
CA THR A 175 31.90 17.44 -24.32
C THR A 175 31.24 18.61 -25.07
N PRO A 176 31.93 19.38 -25.94
CA PRO A 176 31.32 20.43 -26.75
C PRO A 176 30.05 20.01 -27.51
N TRP A 177 30.03 18.78 -28.02
CA TRP A 177 28.87 18.26 -28.75
C TRP A 177 27.68 18.00 -27.82
N LEU A 178 27.96 17.44 -26.64
CA LEU A 178 26.96 17.21 -25.60
C LEU A 178 26.38 18.54 -25.10
N ASP A 179 27.23 19.55 -24.89
CA ASP A 179 26.80 20.89 -24.45
C ASP A 179 25.87 21.55 -25.48
N MET A 180 26.26 21.54 -26.77
CA MET A 180 25.41 22.06 -27.85
C MET A 180 24.07 21.33 -27.96
N ALA A 181 24.08 20.00 -27.79
CA ALA A 181 22.86 19.21 -27.78
C ALA A 181 21.98 19.53 -26.57
N ALA A 182 22.56 19.70 -25.38
CA ALA A 182 21.87 20.09 -24.16
C ALA A 182 21.25 21.50 -24.27
N ASP A 183 21.97 22.46 -24.87
CA ASP A 183 21.45 23.80 -25.15
C ASP A 183 20.27 23.77 -26.13
N ALA A 184 20.39 23.00 -27.21
CA ALA A 184 19.30 22.80 -28.16
C ALA A 184 18.08 22.14 -27.48
N ALA A 185 18.30 21.14 -26.64
CA ALA A 185 17.24 20.47 -25.90
C ALA A 185 16.57 21.40 -24.88
N SER A 186 17.33 22.22 -24.16
CA SER A 186 16.82 23.22 -23.20
C SER A 186 15.94 24.26 -23.90
N ALA A 187 16.30 24.64 -25.13
CA ALA A 187 15.50 25.51 -26.00
C ALA A 187 14.35 24.79 -26.73
N GLN A 188 13.96 23.57 -26.31
CA GLN A 188 12.90 22.75 -26.93
C GLN A 188 13.15 22.37 -28.41
N ARG A 189 14.39 22.52 -28.92
CA ARG A 189 14.79 22.15 -30.28
C ARG A 189 15.26 20.70 -30.35
N LEU A 190 14.35 19.76 -30.06
CA LEU A 190 14.67 18.33 -29.91
C LEU A 190 15.23 17.67 -31.18
N SER A 191 14.81 18.10 -32.37
CA SER A 191 15.34 17.59 -33.65
C SER A 191 16.80 18.04 -33.88
N ALA A 192 17.12 19.29 -33.53
CA ALA A 192 18.49 19.79 -33.62
C ALA A 192 19.41 19.08 -32.62
N ALA A 193 18.93 18.86 -31.39
CA ALA A 193 19.65 18.07 -30.39
C ALA A 193 19.91 16.63 -30.87
N ASP A 194 18.92 15.98 -31.49
CA ASP A 194 19.09 14.64 -32.07
C ASP A 194 20.17 14.61 -33.14
N SER A 195 20.12 15.54 -34.10
CA SER A 195 21.11 15.63 -35.18
C SER A 195 22.52 15.85 -34.64
N LEU A 196 22.67 16.71 -33.62
CA LEU A 196 23.95 16.96 -32.95
C LEU A 196 24.48 15.70 -32.28
N LEU A 197 23.64 14.95 -31.56
CA LEU A 197 24.06 13.71 -30.88
C LEU A 197 24.40 12.58 -31.86
N ARG A 198 23.68 12.46 -32.97
CA ARG A 198 24.01 11.48 -34.03
C ARG A 198 25.33 11.80 -34.70
N LEU A 199 25.60 13.07 -34.96
CA LEU A 199 26.88 13.50 -35.50
C LEU A 199 28.00 13.33 -34.46
N ALA A 200 27.74 13.61 -33.19
CA ALA A 200 28.69 13.31 -32.12
C ALA A 200 29.03 11.81 -32.06
N ALA A 201 28.06 10.92 -32.27
CA ALA A 201 28.28 9.47 -32.27
C ALA A 201 29.22 8.98 -33.38
N THR A 202 29.36 9.70 -34.50
CA THR A 202 30.34 9.35 -35.54
C THR A 202 31.76 9.70 -35.15
N HIS A 203 31.95 10.75 -34.36
CA HIS A 203 33.26 11.21 -33.89
C HIS A 203 33.67 10.60 -32.54
N CYS A 204 32.69 10.20 -31.72
CA CYS A 204 32.85 9.75 -30.34
C CYS A 204 32.13 8.43 -30.04
N PRO A 205 32.37 7.33 -30.79
CA PRO A 205 31.57 6.10 -30.66
C PRO A 205 31.71 5.39 -29.29
N ALA A 206 32.80 5.66 -28.56
CA ALA A 206 33.06 5.06 -27.26
C ALA A 206 32.44 5.84 -26.07
N GLU A 207 31.97 7.07 -26.28
CA GLU A 207 31.45 7.92 -25.21
C GLU A 207 30.08 7.44 -24.71
N PRO A 208 29.97 6.89 -23.48
CA PRO A 208 28.70 6.36 -22.98
C PRO A 208 27.65 7.45 -22.76
N LEU A 209 28.04 8.69 -22.43
CA LEU A 209 27.08 9.78 -22.18
C LEU A 209 26.21 10.07 -23.40
N LEU A 210 26.70 9.83 -24.62
CA LEU A 210 25.89 9.95 -25.84
C LEU A 210 24.63 9.08 -25.80
N LEU A 211 24.72 7.87 -25.24
CA LEU A 211 23.56 6.98 -25.11
C LEU A 211 22.53 7.57 -24.13
N ARG A 212 22.99 8.14 -23.00
CA ARG A 212 22.11 8.76 -22.01
C ARG A 212 21.43 10.01 -22.57
N GLU A 213 22.18 10.89 -23.21
CA GLU A 213 21.62 12.12 -23.78
C GLU A 213 20.65 11.81 -24.93
N LEU A 214 20.99 10.85 -25.80
CA LEU A 214 20.09 10.41 -26.87
C LEU A 214 18.82 9.77 -26.30
N ALA A 215 18.94 8.94 -25.25
CA ALA A 215 17.79 8.40 -24.54
C ALA A 215 16.92 9.53 -23.94
N GLY A 216 17.53 10.57 -23.36
CA GLY A 216 16.82 11.74 -22.84
C GLY A 216 16.05 12.51 -23.93
N ILE A 217 16.64 12.68 -25.11
CA ILE A 217 15.95 13.27 -26.26
C ILE A 217 14.77 12.38 -26.69
N ARG A 218 14.95 11.06 -26.82
CA ARG A 218 13.88 10.12 -27.17
C ARG A 218 12.74 10.11 -26.15
N PHE A 219 13.08 10.19 -24.87
CA PHE A 219 12.11 10.28 -23.79
C PHE A 219 11.22 11.52 -23.95
N ARG A 220 11.83 12.69 -24.17
CA ARG A 220 11.10 13.95 -24.40
C ARG A 220 10.30 13.97 -25.70
N GLN A 221 10.67 13.16 -26.68
CA GLN A 221 9.92 12.96 -27.92
C GLN A 221 8.76 11.96 -27.77
N GLY A 222 8.58 11.33 -26.61
CA GLY A 222 7.57 10.28 -26.39
C GLY A 222 7.92 8.93 -27.03
N ARG A 223 9.18 8.73 -27.44
CA ARG A 223 9.66 7.50 -28.09
C ARG A 223 10.13 6.50 -27.05
N THR A 224 9.19 5.92 -26.32
CA THR A 224 9.47 5.12 -25.11
C THR A 224 10.30 3.87 -25.39
N ILE A 225 10.04 3.13 -26.48
CA ILE A 225 10.80 1.90 -26.81
C ILE A 225 12.26 2.20 -27.12
N GLU A 226 12.53 3.21 -27.97
CA GLU A 226 13.90 3.65 -28.28
C GLU A 226 14.63 4.14 -27.01
N THR A 227 13.90 4.85 -26.14
CA THR A 227 14.44 5.30 -24.86
C THR A 227 14.89 4.13 -23.99
N VAL A 228 14.05 3.10 -23.82
CA VAL A 228 14.38 1.92 -23.01
C VAL A 228 15.63 1.22 -23.55
N GLN A 229 15.73 1.05 -24.88
CA GLN A 229 16.90 0.41 -25.50
C GLN A 229 18.20 1.19 -25.24
N LEU A 230 18.17 2.51 -25.46
CA LEU A 230 19.34 3.37 -25.25
C LEU A 230 19.73 3.48 -23.78
N ALA A 231 18.75 3.68 -22.89
CA ALA A 231 19.00 3.76 -21.45
C ALA A 231 19.49 2.43 -20.88
N GLN A 232 18.99 1.30 -21.37
CA GLN A 232 19.48 -0.03 -20.99
C GLN A 232 20.92 -0.25 -21.45
N ALA A 233 21.24 0.12 -22.70
CA ALA A 233 22.61 0.06 -23.19
C ALA A 233 23.56 0.98 -22.40
N TYR A 234 23.07 2.13 -21.94
CA TYR A 234 23.82 3.08 -21.12
C TYR A 234 24.16 2.52 -19.74
N VAL A 235 23.17 2.04 -18.97
CA VAL A 235 23.41 1.57 -17.59
C VAL A 235 24.31 0.33 -17.52
N LEU A 236 24.42 -0.44 -18.61
CA LEU A 236 25.39 -1.53 -18.73
C LEU A 236 26.84 -1.03 -18.82
N ARG A 237 27.06 0.20 -19.32
CA ARG A 237 28.39 0.82 -19.44
C ARG A 237 28.72 1.74 -18.25
N ALA A 238 27.69 2.32 -17.63
CA ALA A 238 27.80 3.22 -16.50
C ALA A 238 26.83 2.79 -15.37
N PRO A 239 27.09 1.66 -14.68
CA PRO A 239 26.18 1.09 -13.69
C PRO A 239 26.02 1.96 -12.43
N ASP A 240 26.95 2.88 -12.17
CA ASP A 240 26.90 3.75 -11.00
C ASP A 240 26.16 5.07 -11.27
N ASP A 241 25.76 5.36 -12.53
CA ASP A 241 25.03 6.59 -12.85
C ASP A 241 23.54 6.48 -12.47
N THR A 242 23.19 7.12 -11.37
CA THR A 242 21.82 7.20 -10.87
C THR A 242 20.82 7.80 -11.87
N LEU A 243 21.23 8.79 -12.68
CA LEU A 243 20.34 9.42 -13.66
C LEU A 243 20.02 8.46 -14.81
N GLY A 244 20.99 7.63 -15.22
CA GLY A 244 20.78 6.58 -16.21
C GLY A 244 19.72 5.58 -15.77
N TRP A 245 19.83 5.09 -14.52
CA TRP A 245 18.84 4.18 -13.94
C TRP A 245 17.46 4.82 -13.77
N GLN A 246 17.38 6.09 -13.36
CA GLN A 246 16.11 6.81 -13.27
C GLN A 246 15.43 6.95 -14.65
N LEU A 247 16.19 7.24 -15.70
CA LEU A 247 15.69 7.33 -17.07
C LEU A 247 15.19 5.97 -17.57
N LEU A 248 15.96 4.89 -17.35
CA LEU A 248 15.55 3.53 -17.71
C LEU A 248 14.27 3.12 -16.98
N ALA A 249 14.20 3.35 -15.67
CA ALA A 249 13.05 2.97 -14.87
C ALA A 249 11.79 3.75 -15.27
N SER A 250 11.91 5.07 -15.44
CA SER A 250 10.79 5.93 -15.85
C SER A 250 10.29 5.56 -17.25
N SER A 251 11.20 5.30 -18.19
CA SER A 251 10.82 4.88 -19.54
C SER A 251 10.15 3.51 -19.56
N ARG A 252 10.64 2.52 -18.79
CA ARG A 252 9.96 1.21 -18.65
C ARG A 252 8.56 1.35 -18.05
N TYR A 253 8.39 2.21 -17.04
CA TYR A 253 7.10 2.46 -16.43
C TYR A 253 6.11 3.04 -17.44
N LEU A 254 6.52 4.04 -18.23
CA LEU A 254 5.71 4.60 -19.31
C LEU A 254 5.43 3.59 -20.44
N ALA A 255 6.31 2.59 -20.62
CA ALA A 255 6.10 1.48 -21.55
C ALA A 255 5.19 0.37 -21.01
N SER A 256 4.54 0.59 -19.85
CA SER A 256 3.73 -0.42 -19.14
C SER A 256 4.51 -1.65 -18.65
N ASP A 257 5.84 -1.58 -18.60
CA ASP A 257 6.71 -2.57 -17.95
C ASP A 257 6.95 -2.17 -16.48
N ALA A 258 5.91 -2.30 -15.67
CA ALA A 258 5.96 -1.92 -14.26
C ALA A 258 6.95 -2.79 -13.44
N TYR A 259 7.12 -4.06 -13.81
CA TYR A 259 8.06 -4.94 -13.13
C TYR A 259 9.52 -4.57 -13.44
N GLY A 260 9.85 -4.39 -14.73
CA GLY A 260 11.19 -3.99 -15.15
C GLY A 260 11.53 -2.55 -14.75
N ALA A 261 10.53 -1.68 -14.59
CA ALA A 261 10.71 -0.34 -14.01
C ALA A 261 11.14 -0.40 -12.54
N LEU A 262 10.46 -1.18 -11.70
CA LEU A 262 10.86 -1.37 -10.30
C LEU A 262 12.25 -1.97 -10.20
N GLN A 263 12.59 -2.97 -11.01
CA GLN A 263 13.95 -3.53 -11.00
C GLN A 263 15.02 -2.46 -11.31
N ALA A 264 14.76 -1.58 -12.27
CA ALA A 264 15.67 -0.49 -12.62
C ALA A 264 15.79 0.55 -11.49
N TRP A 265 14.68 0.96 -10.86
CA TRP A 265 14.75 1.84 -9.68
C TRP A 265 15.42 1.19 -8.47
N ASN A 266 15.21 -0.12 -8.23
CA ASN A 266 15.81 -0.82 -7.10
C ASN A 266 17.34 -0.90 -7.22
N SER A 267 17.89 -0.78 -8.44
CA SER A 267 19.34 -0.69 -8.67
C SER A 267 19.97 0.55 -8.03
N ILE A 268 19.16 1.55 -7.68
CA ILE A 268 19.58 2.79 -7.02
C ILE A 268 18.86 3.04 -5.69
N GLY A 269 18.28 2.00 -5.08
CA GLY A 269 17.60 2.08 -3.78
C GLY A 269 16.28 2.85 -3.78
N LEU A 270 15.63 2.96 -4.95
CA LEU A 270 14.35 3.64 -5.17
C LEU A 270 13.30 2.64 -5.68
N PRO A 271 12.01 3.01 -5.72
CA PRO A 271 11.38 4.19 -5.15
C PRO A 271 10.98 3.99 -3.69
N ALA A 272 10.87 5.09 -2.94
CA ALA A 272 10.31 5.05 -1.59
C ALA A 272 8.77 4.90 -1.65
N LEU A 273 8.22 4.01 -0.81
CA LEU A 273 6.78 3.83 -0.70
C LEU A 273 6.17 4.98 0.12
N ASP A 274 5.40 5.86 -0.51
CA ASP A 274 4.76 7.00 0.14
C ASP A 274 3.43 6.62 0.81
N LEU A 275 2.57 5.87 0.11
CA LEU A 275 1.24 5.52 0.61
C LEU A 275 0.83 4.11 0.24
N ILE A 276 0.05 3.49 1.11
CA ILE A 276 -0.68 2.26 0.83
C ILE A 276 -2.17 2.57 0.93
N ARG A 277 -2.91 2.34 -0.15
CA ARG A 277 -4.36 2.48 -0.24
C ARG A 277 -4.97 1.10 -0.38
N ILE A 278 -6.05 0.84 0.35
CA ILE A 278 -6.80 -0.41 0.26
C ILE A 278 -8.26 -0.07 -0.03
N ASP A 279 -8.75 -0.53 -1.18
CA ASP A 279 -10.09 -0.26 -1.69
C ASP A 279 -10.90 -1.57 -1.76
N GLY A 280 -12.21 -1.48 -1.54
CA GLY A 280 -13.14 -2.63 -1.68
C GLY A 280 -13.33 -3.51 -0.44
N SER A 281 -12.68 -3.17 0.67
CA SER A 281 -12.86 -3.88 1.95
C SER A 281 -14.06 -3.34 2.74
N SER A 282 -14.88 -4.24 3.28
CA SER A 282 -16.12 -3.88 3.99
C SER A 282 -16.27 -4.59 5.34
N HIS A 283 -15.95 -5.89 5.42
CA HIS A 283 -16.04 -6.67 6.66
C HIS A 283 -14.66 -6.99 7.22
N THR A 284 -13.70 -7.31 6.37
CA THR A 284 -12.32 -7.55 6.80
C THR A 284 -11.71 -6.24 7.28
N ARG A 285 -11.07 -6.22 8.45
CA ARG A 285 -10.47 -4.97 8.95
C ARG A 285 -9.28 -4.57 8.07
N PHE A 286 -9.17 -3.28 7.77
CA PHE A 286 -8.08 -2.70 7.00
C PHE A 286 -6.70 -3.17 7.46
N ARG A 287 -6.49 -3.27 8.78
CA ARG A 287 -5.22 -3.72 9.36
C ARG A 287 -4.83 -5.14 8.96
N VAL A 288 -5.79 -6.06 8.86
CA VAL A 288 -5.52 -7.45 8.46
C VAL A 288 -4.93 -7.47 7.06
N LEU A 289 -5.52 -6.67 6.15
CA LEU A 289 -5.07 -6.53 4.76
C LEU A 289 -3.70 -5.85 4.68
N LEU A 290 -3.50 -4.78 5.45
CA LEU A 290 -2.22 -4.05 5.52
C LEU A 290 -1.08 -4.94 6.07
N ASP A 291 -1.32 -5.63 7.18
CA ASP A 291 -0.33 -6.50 7.81
C ASP A 291 0.06 -7.67 6.89
N ALA A 292 -0.91 -8.25 6.17
CA ALA A 292 -0.65 -9.32 5.20
C ALA A 292 0.30 -8.88 4.09
N MET A 293 0.14 -7.66 3.55
CA MET A 293 1.03 -7.15 2.52
C MET A 293 2.48 -6.96 3.01
N SER A 294 2.69 -6.69 4.30
CA SER A 294 4.02 -6.46 4.90
C SER A 294 4.83 -5.36 4.18
N LEU A 295 4.13 -4.37 3.63
CA LEU A 295 4.73 -3.18 3.06
C LEU A 295 4.83 -2.10 4.14
N LEU A 296 5.90 -1.30 4.08
CA LEU A 296 6.16 -0.23 5.04
C LEU A 296 6.36 1.08 4.28
N THR A 297 5.61 2.11 4.65
CA THR A 297 5.79 3.46 4.12
C THR A 297 7.15 4.03 4.54
N GLY A 298 7.71 4.92 3.73
CA GLY A 298 9.05 5.48 3.89
C GLY A 298 10.18 4.50 3.57
N ARG A 299 9.89 3.25 3.20
CA ARG A 299 10.88 2.25 2.81
C ARG A 299 10.82 2.00 1.30
N GLU A 300 11.93 1.50 0.76
CA GLU A 300 12.01 1.13 -0.65
C GLU A 300 10.99 0.04 -1.02
N LEU A 301 10.21 0.27 -2.08
CA LEU A 301 9.38 -0.75 -2.70
C LEU A 301 10.21 -1.54 -3.70
N THR A 302 10.48 -2.81 -3.40
CA THR A 302 11.15 -3.70 -4.36
C THR A 302 10.16 -4.53 -5.17
N SER A 303 10.58 -4.97 -6.35
CA SER A 303 9.81 -5.90 -7.19
C SER A 303 9.40 -7.17 -6.44
N ASP A 304 10.32 -7.75 -5.66
CA ASP A 304 10.06 -8.92 -4.81
C ASP A 304 9.08 -8.62 -3.67
N ARG A 305 9.20 -7.47 -3.01
CA ARG A 305 8.25 -7.06 -1.96
C ARG A 305 6.84 -6.88 -2.51
N LEU A 306 6.71 -6.27 -3.68
CA LEU A 306 5.42 -6.12 -4.36
C LEU A 306 4.83 -7.49 -4.74
N ALA A 307 5.63 -8.38 -5.34
CA ALA A 307 5.18 -9.71 -5.71
C ALA A 307 4.79 -10.56 -4.49
N LEU A 308 5.56 -10.47 -3.40
CA LEU A 308 5.27 -11.14 -2.13
C LEU A 308 3.98 -10.58 -1.49
N SER A 309 3.77 -9.27 -1.53
CA SER A 309 2.54 -8.66 -1.02
C SER A 309 1.29 -9.14 -1.78
N ARG A 310 1.41 -9.38 -3.10
CA ARG A 310 0.32 -9.93 -3.92
C ARG A 310 -0.04 -11.33 -3.46
N ARG A 311 0.96 -12.21 -3.28
CA ARG A 311 0.78 -13.59 -2.79
C ARG A 311 0.11 -13.62 -1.41
N ARG A 312 0.66 -12.86 -0.46
CA ARG A 312 0.13 -12.84 0.92
C ARG A 312 -1.27 -12.27 1.01
N LEU A 313 -1.60 -11.27 0.19
CA LEU A 313 -2.95 -10.71 0.14
C LEU A 313 -3.93 -11.67 -0.53
N SER A 314 -3.53 -12.41 -1.58
CA SER A 314 -4.39 -13.41 -2.23
C SER A 314 -4.73 -14.61 -1.34
N ASP A 315 -3.90 -14.91 -0.35
CA ASP A 315 -4.11 -16.03 0.58
C ASP A 315 -5.13 -15.74 1.70
N ILE A 316 -5.57 -14.49 1.86
CA ILE A 316 -6.52 -14.13 2.91
C ILE A 316 -7.85 -14.86 2.65
N PRO A 317 -8.31 -15.75 3.57
CA PRO A 317 -9.44 -16.64 3.32
C PRO A 317 -10.78 -15.96 3.06
N SER A 318 -10.95 -14.70 3.46
CA SER A 318 -12.17 -13.93 3.23
C SER A 318 -12.24 -13.25 1.86
N LEU A 319 -11.16 -13.26 1.09
CA LEU A 319 -11.10 -12.57 -0.20
C LEU A 319 -11.42 -13.51 -1.36
N VAL A 320 -12.27 -13.06 -2.28
CA VAL A 320 -12.52 -13.68 -3.58
C VAL A 320 -11.37 -13.40 -4.53
N MET A 321 -10.95 -12.13 -4.57
CA MET A 321 -9.91 -11.64 -5.46
C MET A 321 -9.18 -10.48 -4.78
N SER A 322 -7.90 -10.36 -5.07
CA SER A 322 -7.11 -9.20 -4.70
C SER A 322 -6.18 -8.80 -5.84
N ARG A 323 -5.85 -7.51 -5.89
CA ARG A 323 -4.89 -6.96 -6.84
C ARG A 323 -4.08 -5.89 -6.15
N VAL A 324 -2.75 -5.97 -6.26
CA VAL A 324 -1.84 -4.96 -5.71
C VAL A 324 -1.03 -4.36 -6.84
N GLU A 325 -1.19 -3.07 -7.05
CA GLU A 325 -0.52 -2.29 -8.07
C GLU A 325 0.20 -1.11 -7.42
N TYR A 326 1.16 -0.52 -8.13
CA TYR A 326 1.78 0.72 -7.70
C TYR A 326 1.61 1.78 -8.77
N THR A 327 1.67 3.04 -8.36
CA THR A 327 1.67 4.20 -9.24
C THR A 327 2.84 5.08 -8.86
N ALA A 328 3.66 5.43 -9.85
CA ALA A 328 4.74 6.38 -9.65
C ALA A 328 4.18 7.78 -9.39
N VAL A 329 4.74 8.47 -8.41
CA VAL A 329 4.41 9.86 -8.06
C VAL A 329 5.68 10.73 -8.08
N GLU A 330 5.50 12.03 -7.99
CA GLU A 330 6.62 12.98 -7.97
C GLU A 330 7.61 12.70 -6.82
N GLY A 331 8.89 12.99 -7.05
CA GLY A 331 9.93 12.87 -6.02
C GLY A 331 10.50 11.47 -5.81
N ALA A 332 10.52 10.62 -6.84
CA ALA A 332 11.03 9.24 -6.79
C ALA A 332 10.33 8.37 -5.72
N ALA A 333 9.04 8.61 -5.55
CA ALA A 333 8.18 7.86 -4.65
C ALA A 333 7.09 7.12 -5.43
N VAL A 334 6.48 6.14 -4.76
CA VAL A 334 5.36 5.37 -5.29
C VAL A 334 4.24 5.27 -4.27
N GLU A 335 3.02 5.21 -4.77
CA GLU A 335 1.84 4.82 -3.98
C GLU A 335 1.43 3.41 -4.38
N VAL A 336 1.15 2.55 -3.42
CA VAL A 336 0.61 1.21 -3.64
C VAL A 336 -0.90 1.24 -3.45
N ARG A 337 -1.64 0.71 -4.42
CA ARG A 337 -3.09 0.49 -4.33
C ARG A 337 -3.38 -1.01 -4.33
N ALA A 338 -4.04 -1.45 -3.27
CA ALA A 338 -4.59 -2.78 -3.15
C ALA A 338 -6.11 -2.73 -3.33
N THR A 339 -6.61 -3.38 -4.37
CA THR A 339 -8.05 -3.55 -4.60
C THR A 339 -8.42 -4.96 -4.15
N VAL A 340 -9.40 -5.08 -3.27
CA VAL A 340 -9.89 -6.37 -2.78
C VAL A 340 -11.38 -6.55 -3.07
N LEU A 341 -11.78 -7.79 -3.29
CA LEU A 341 -13.17 -8.22 -3.35
C LEU A 341 -13.39 -9.27 -2.28
N GLU A 342 -14.27 -8.98 -1.33
CA GLU A 342 -14.58 -9.90 -0.22
C GLU A 342 -15.69 -10.89 -0.60
N HIS A 343 -15.63 -12.10 -0.03
CA HIS A 343 -16.77 -13.00 -0.03
C HIS A 343 -17.91 -12.40 0.80
N PRO A 344 -19.18 -12.65 0.46
CA PRO A 344 -20.27 -12.33 1.36
C PRO A 344 -20.07 -13.10 2.67
N VAL A 345 -20.42 -12.48 3.81
CA VAL A 345 -20.26 -13.09 5.14
C VAL A 345 -20.94 -14.46 5.18
N VAL A 346 -22.14 -14.57 4.62
CA VAL A 346 -22.84 -15.83 4.37
C VAL A 346 -23.36 -15.81 2.95
N THR A 347 -23.27 -16.93 2.23
CA THR A 347 -23.87 -17.08 0.91
C THR A 347 -25.38 -16.79 0.98
N PRO A 348 -25.94 -15.97 0.06
CA PRO A 348 -27.37 -15.72 -0.01
C PRO A 348 -28.19 -17.02 -0.09
N LEU A 349 -29.31 -17.07 0.64
CA LEU A 349 -30.10 -18.29 0.81
C LEU A 349 -30.51 -18.98 -0.50
N PRO A 350 -30.97 -18.29 -1.56
CA PRO A 350 -31.34 -18.95 -2.81
C PRO A 350 -30.15 -19.65 -3.48
N GLN A 351 -28.98 -19.02 -3.46
CA GLN A 351 -27.75 -19.59 -4.02
C GLN A 351 -27.28 -20.79 -3.20
N LEU A 352 -27.38 -20.69 -1.87
CA LEU A 352 -27.04 -21.77 -0.96
C LEU A 352 -27.93 -23.01 -1.18
N LEU A 353 -29.23 -22.82 -1.37
CA LEU A 353 -30.17 -23.94 -1.63
C LEU A 353 -29.90 -24.64 -2.96
N VAL A 354 -29.59 -23.89 -4.02
CA VAL A 354 -29.26 -24.49 -5.34
C VAL A 354 -27.97 -25.30 -5.26
N GLY A 355 -26.92 -24.75 -4.65
CA GLY A 355 -25.65 -25.48 -4.46
C GLY A 355 -25.84 -26.73 -3.60
N ALA A 356 -26.52 -26.61 -2.46
CA ALA A 356 -26.79 -27.73 -1.57
C ALA A 356 -27.61 -28.84 -2.23
N ALA A 357 -28.59 -28.50 -3.10
CA ALA A 357 -29.39 -29.51 -3.81
C ALA A 357 -28.55 -30.32 -4.81
N LEU A 358 -27.65 -29.68 -5.56
CA LEU A 358 -26.74 -30.35 -6.49
C LEU A 358 -25.75 -31.26 -5.77
N ASP A 359 -25.13 -30.75 -4.71
CA ASP A 359 -24.18 -31.49 -3.87
C ASP A 359 -24.87 -32.69 -3.19
N ALA A 360 -26.07 -32.48 -2.63
CA ALA A 360 -26.87 -33.54 -2.03
C ALA A 360 -27.27 -34.65 -3.01
N GLY A 361 -27.69 -34.28 -4.23
CA GLY A 361 -28.18 -35.23 -5.24
C GLY A 361 -27.08 -36.06 -5.89
N ILE A 362 -25.88 -35.50 -6.06
CA ILE A 362 -24.77 -36.14 -6.77
C ILE A 362 -23.73 -36.71 -5.80
N ARG A 363 -23.29 -35.91 -4.83
CA ARG A 363 -22.16 -36.21 -3.93
C ARG A 363 -22.59 -36.64 -2.54
N ARG A 364 -23.87 -36.41 -2.18
CA ARG A 364 -24.42 -36.63 -0.84
C ARG A 364 -23.62 -35.91 0.24
N ASP A 365 -23.25 -34.66 -0.05
CA ASP A 365 -22.61 -33.75 0.88
C ASP A 365 -23.31 -32.38 0.89
N ALA A 366 -23.05 -31.62 1.95
CA ALA A 366 -23.48 -30.24 2.14
C ALA A 366 -22.33 -29.47 2.78
N SER A 367 -22.15 -28.22 2.37
CA SER A 367 -21.17 -27.33 2.95
C SER A 367 -21.77 -25.97 3.28
N LEU A 368 -21.33 -25.39 4.39
CA LEU A 368 -21.64 -24.04 4.81
C LEU A 368 -20.33 -23.33 5.10
N SER A 369 -20.15 -22.14 4.53
CA SER A 369 -18.99 -21.29 4.82
C SER A 369 -19.43 -19.90 5.26
N VAL A 370 -18.73 -19.38 6.28
CA VAL A 370 -18.93 -18.03 6.83
C VAL A 370 -17.60 -17.27 6.77
N HIS A 371 -17.60 -16.11 6.13
CA HIS A 371 -16.41 -15.32 5.83
C HIS A 371 -16.32 -14.06 6.71
N SER A 372 -15.18 -13.88 7.34
CA SER A 372 -14.79 -12.77 8.21
C SER A 372 -15.86 -12.26 9.20
N PRO A 373 -16.62 -13.12 9.91
CA PRO A 373 -17.65 -12.67 10.86
C PRO A 373 -17.09 -11.80 12.00
N LEU A 374 -15.81 -11.95 12.34
CA LEU A 374 -15.10 -11.18 13.37
C LEU A 374 -14.25 -10.04 12.78
N GLY A 375 -14.21 -9.91 11.46
CA GLY A 375 -13.40 -8.93 10.74
C GLY A 375 -11.91 -9.27 10.69
N ARG A 376 -11.51 -10.52 10.95
CA ARG A 376 -10.08 -10.94 10.97
C ARG A 376 -9.64 -11.56 9.65
N GLY A 377 -10.46 -11.51 8.61
CA GLY A 377 -10.20 -12.14 7.33
C GLY A 377 -10.31 -13.67 7.37
N GLU A 378 -10.97 -14.21 8.39
CA GLU A 378 -11.09 -15.63 8.63
C GLU A 378 -12.17 -16.30 7.78
N ARG A 379 -12.09 -17.62 7.63
CA ARG A 379 -13.13 -18.45 7.02
C ARG A 379 -13.46 -19.62 7.94
N TRP A 380 -14.74 -19.73 8.28
CA TRP A 380 -15.31 -20.87 8.96
C TRP A 380 -16.00 -21.76 7.93
N THR A 381 -15.75 -23.06 7.96
CA THR A 381 -16.40 -24.00 7.05
C THR A 381 -16.85 -25.24 7.82
N ALA A 382 -18.12 -25.58 7.67
CA ALA A 382 -18.72 -26.83 8.13
C ALA A 382 -19.09 -27.66 6.90
N GLN A 383 -18.67 -28.92 6.87
CA GLN A 383 -18.99 -29.86 5.81
C GLN A 383 -19.59 -31.12 6.41
N TRP A 384 -20.66 -31.61 5.81
CA TRP A 384 -21.30 -32.85 6.20
C TRP A 384 -21.53 -33.70 4.97
N ARG A 385 -21.05 -34.93 5.00
CA ARG A 385 -21.23 -35.96 3.98
C ARG A 385 -21.96 -37.13 4.59
N TRP A 386 -23.04 -37.59 3.95
CA TRP A 386 -23.91 -38.67 4.42
C TRP A 386 -23.96 -39.86 3.45
N GLN A 387 -22.80 -40.24 2.92
CA GLN A 387 -22.67 -41.46 2.13
C GLN A 387 -22.81 -42.70 3.04
N ASN A 388 -23.29 -43.81 2.49
CA ASN A 388 -23.55 -45.02 3.28
C ASN A 388 -22.26 -45.68 3.78
N ALA A 389 -21.20 -45.63 2.98
CA ALA A 389 -19.93 -46.28 3.26
C ALA A 389 -19.05 -45.48 4.22
N ASP A 390 -19.11 -44.14 4.17
CA ASP A 390 -18.17 -43.29 4.89
C ASP A 390 -18.73 -41.90 5.31
N PRO A 391 -19.79 -41.82 6.12
CA PRO A 391 -20.30 -40.53 6.58
C PRO A 391 -19.20 -39.74 7.32
N ARG A 392 -19.18 -38.43 7.08
CA ARG A 392 -18.10 -37.54 7.54
C ARG A 392 -18.63 -36.17 7.90
N VAL A 393 -18.18 -35.63 9.02
CA VAL A 393 -18.35 -34.22 9.39
C VAL A 393 -16.98 -33.58 9.52
N VAL A 394 -16.80 -32.39 8.95
CA VAL A 394 -15.57 -31.60 9.07
C VAL A 394 -15.94 -30.18 9.50
N LEU A 395 -15.30 -29.71 10.55
CA LEU A 395 -15.28 -28.30 10.93
C LEU A 395 -13.88 -27.76 10.70
N SER A 396 -13.78 -26.62 10.03
CA SER A 396 -12.50 -25.96 9.76
C SER A 396 -12.58 -24.46 9.94
N LEU A 397 -11.46 -23.89 10.36
CA LEU A 397 -11.26 -22.47 10.60
C LEU A 397 -9.90 -22.06 10.03
N ALA A 398 -9.90 -21.21 9.01
CA ALA A 398 -8.69 -20.62 8.45
C ALA A 398 -8.61 -19.15 8.87
N ILE A 399 -7.53 -18.74 9.53
CA ILE A 399 -7.37 -17.39 10.07
C ILE A 399 -6.00 -16.81 9.68
N PRO A 400 -5.95 -15.58 9.16
CA PRO A 400 -4.70 -14.82 9.06
C PRO A 400 -4.08 -14.55 10.44
N ALA A 401 -2.79 -14.87 10.59
CA ALA A 401 -2.01 -14.66 11.80
C ALA A 401 -0.60 -14.14 11.46
N ARG A 402 0.17 -13.82 12.50
CA ARG A 402 1.56 -13.36 12.37
C ARG A 402 2.46 -14.17 13.30
N LEU A 403 3.39 -14.93 12.72
CA LEU A 403 4.42 -15.69 13.43
C LEU A 403 5.79 -15.23 12.91
N GLY A 404 6.17 -14.01 13.26
CA GLY A 404 7.28 -13.27 12.63
C GLY A 404 6.93 -12.73 11.25
N VAL A 405 6.36 -13.59 10.39
CA VAL A 405 5.80 -13.25 9.07
C VAL A 405 4.29 -13.50 9.03
N PRO A 406 3.55 -12.89 8.09
CA PRO A 406 2.14 -13.24 7.86
C PRO A 406 2.01 -14.70 7.43
N VAL A 407 1.07 -15.41 8.07
CA VAL A 407 0.75 -16.81 7.80
C VAL A 407 -0.75 -17.05 7.87
N ILE A 408 -1.22 -18.12 7.24
CA ILE A 408 -2.57 -18.63 7.43
C ILE A 408 -2.51 -19.85 8.36
N VAL A 409 -3.18 -19.74 9.50
CA VAL A 409 -3.36 -20.86 10.43
C VAL A 409 -4.69 -21.52 10.13
N ARG A 410 -4.69 -22.82 9.88
CA ARG A 410 -5.89 -23.63 9.69
C ARG A 410 -6.02 -24.62 10.83
N LEU A 411 -7.15 -24.54 11.53
CA LEU A 411 -7.58 -25.52 12.53
C LEU A 411 -8.68 -26.38 11.88
N GLN A 412 -8.61 -27.69 12.06
CA GLN A 412 -9.60 -28.61 11.51
C GLN A 412 -9.92 -29.71 12.52
N ARG A 413 -11.19 -30.07 12.62
CA ARG A 413 -11.66 -31.27 13.31
C ARG A 413 -12.57 -32.07 12.39
N SER A 414 -12.41 -33.39 12.35
CA SER A 414 -13.25 -34.27 11.56
C SER A 414 -13.67 -35.51 12.32
N TRP A 415 -14.88 -35.97 12.03
CA TRP A 415 -15.47 -37.20 12.52
C TRP A 415 -15.90 -38.04 11.32
N GLU A 416 -15.40 -39.25 11.22
CA GLU A 416 -15.61 -40.16 10.10
C GLU A 416 -16.03 -41.53 10.65
N THR A 417 -17.01 -42.16 10.03
CA THR A 417 -17.36 -43.57 10.29
C THR A 417 -17.13 -44.35 9.01
N TYR A 418 -16.44 -45.49 9.08
CA TYR A 418 -16.18 -46.36 7.94
C TYR A 418 -17.00 -47.64 8.07
N ARG A 419 -17.75 -47.98 7.01
CA ARG A 419 -18.54 -49.20 6.91
C ARG A 419 -17.99 -50.08 5.80
N PHE A 420 -17.49 -51.26 6.17
CA PHE A 420 -16.89 -52.21 5.24
C PHE A 420 -17.86 -53.35 4.94
N ALA A 421 -18.08 -53.65 3.65
CA ALA A 421 -18.89 -54.81 3.26
C ALA A 421 -18.29 -56.10 3.82
N GLY A 422 -19.08 -56.88 4.56
CA GLY A 422 -18.66 -58.17 5.15
C GLY A 422 -18.03 -58.11 6.55
N ARG A 423 -17.92 -56.92 7.17
CA ARG A 423 -17.57 -56.77 8.60
C ARG A 423 -18.70 -56.08 9.35
N ALA A 424 -19.10 -56.62 10.50
CA ALA A 424 -20.16 -56.06 11.35
C ALA A 424 -19.69 -54.90 12.26
N ILE A 425 -18.49 -54.38 12.05
CA ILE A 425 -17.87 -53.38 12.93
C ILE A 425 -17.71 -52.09 12.13
N ASP A 426 -18.43 -51.05 12.57
CA ASP A 426 -18.21 -49.67 12.15
C ASP A 426 -16.90 -49.17 12.79
N GLU A 427 -15.97 -48.70 11.97
CA GLU A 427 -14.72 -48.12 12.46
C GLU A 427 -14.86 -46.60 12.49
N GLN A 428 -14.73 -45.96 13.66
CA GLN A 428 -14.79 -44.51 13.76
C GLN A 428 -13.39 -43.91 13.84
N ARG A 429 -13.23 -42.77 13.18
CA ARG A 429 -12.01 -41.96 13.20
C ARG A 429 -12.37 -40.53 13.57
N GLU A 430 -11.76 -40.04 14.64
CA GLU A 430 -11.71 -38.62 14.96
C GLU A 430 -10.33 -38.07 14.62
N ALA A 431 -10.27 -36.90 13.98
CA ALA A 431 -8.99 -36.25 13.70
C ALA A 431 -9.05 -34.77 14.04
N SER A 432 -8.00 -34.27 14.68
CA SER A 432 -7.77 -32.84 14.91
C SER A 432 -6.45 -32.44 14.27
N ALA A 433 -6.46 -31.39 13.45
CA ALA A 433 -5.28 -30.92 12.73
C ALA A 433 -5.07 -29.42 12.91
N VAL A 434 -3.81 -29.03 12.97
CA VAL A 434 -3.34 -27.65 12.84
C VAL A 434 -2.36 -27.60 11.69
N SER A 435 -2.55 -26.68 10.75
CA SER A 435 -1.56 -26.37 9.72
C SER A 435 -1.32 -24.89 9.63
N ILE A 436 -0.10 -24.53 9.26
CA ILE A 436 0.38 -23.16 9.09
C ILE A 436 0.99 -23.10 7.70
N ALA A 437 0.58 -22.12 6.90
CA ALA A 437 1.14 -21.87 5.58
C ALA A 437 1.51 -20.38 5.44
N GLY A 438 2.59 -20.06 4.74
CA GLY A 438 2.96 -18.67 4.49
C GLY A 438 4.09 -18.49 3.49
N TRP A 439 3.98 -17.44 2.69
CA TRP A 439 4.98 -17.08 1.69
C TRP A 439 6.23 -16.45 2.34
N ALA A 440 7.38 -17.09 2.13
CA ALA A 440 8.69 -16.56 2.51
C ALA A 440 9.25 -15.65 1.40
N GLN A 441 9.02 -16.03 0.14
CA GLN A 441 9.40 -15.29 -1.07
C GLN A 441 8.24 -15.38 -2.09
N PRO A 442 8.22 -14.57 -3.17
CA PRO A 442 7.11 -14.61 -4.14
C PRO A 442 6.83 -15.96 -4.80
N GLY A 443 7.84 -16.85 -4.83
CA GLY A 443 7.77 -18.19 -5.40
C GLY A 443 8.01 -19.33 -4.40
N ILE A 444 8.07 -19.05 -3.10
CA ILE A 444 8.33 -20.06 -2.05
C ILE A 444 7.28 -19.94 -0.95
N GLU A 445 6.49 -21.00 -0.76
CA GLU A 445 5.44 -21.08 0.27
C GLU A 445 5.81 -22.17 1.28
N LEU A 446 6.09 -21.76 2.52
CA LEU A 446 6.40 -22.71 3.58
C LEU A 446 5.11 -23.21 4.21
N LEU A 447 5.03 -24.52 4.41
CA LEU A 447 3.89 -25.16 5.07
C LEU A 447 4.34 -26.16 6.13
N ALA A 448 3.66 -26.15 7.26
CA ALA A 448 3.90 -27.05 8.39
C ALA A 448 2.57 -27.47 9.00
N GLY A 449 2.48 -28.69 9.51
CA GLY A 449 1.24 -29.20 10.09
C GLY A 449 1.46 -30.34 11.06
N ALA A 450 0.53 -30.45 12.00
CA ALA A 450 0.43 -31.53 12.95
C ALA A 450 -1.02 -32.03 12.99
N ARG A 451 -1.20 -33.34 13.10
CA ARG A 451 -2.51 -33.98 13.20
C ARG A 451 -2.47 -35.08 14.24
N ILE A 452 -3.52 -35.16 15.03
CA ILE A 452 -3.79 -36.24 15.97
C ILE A 452 -5.04 -36.96 15.47
N GLU A 453 -4.99 -38.28 15.37
CA GLU A 453 -6.09 -39.12 14.91
C GLU A 453 -6.34 -40.26 15.92
N THR A 454 -7.60 -40.46 16.29
CA THR A 454 -8.05 -41.54 17.19
C THR A 454 -8.95 -42.48 16.42
N TRP A 455 -8.63 -43.78 16.46
CA TRP A 455 -9.36 -44.83 15.76
C TRP A 455 -9.97 -45.83 16.75
N THR A 456 -11.26 -46.12 16.60
CA THR A 456 -11.93 -47.13 17.44
C THR A 456 -11.27 -48.50 17.24
N GLY A 457 -10.73 -49.06 18.31
CA GLY A 457 -10.07 -50.37 18.28
C GLY A 457 -8.63 -50.38 17.73
N ARG A 458 -8.05 -49.23 17.34
CA ARG A 458 -6.64 -49.15 16.92
C ARG A 458 -5.78 -48.16 17.72
N GLY A 459 -6.39 -47.23 18.45
CA GLY A 459 -5.68 -46.26 19.31
C GLY A 459 -5.40 -44.92 18.62
N ASP A 460 -4.43 -44.19 19.16
CA ASP A 460 -4.11 -42.80 18.80
C ASP A 460 -2.84 -42.72 17.94
N PHE A 461 -2.87 -41.84 16.94
CA PHE A 461 -1.77 -41.61 16.00
C PHE A 461 -1.47 -40.12 15.91
N ILE A 462 -0.19 -39.78 15.74
CA ILE A 462 0.28 -38.42 15.50
C ILE A 462 0.99 -38.38 14.14
N ALA A 463 0.61 -37.43 13.30
CA ALA A 463 1.26 -37.16 12.03
C ALA A 463 1.79 -35.73 12.00
N LEU A 464 3.03 -35.56 11.51
CA LEU A 464 3.67 -34.27 11.28
C LEU A 464 3.95 -34.14 9.78
N SER A 465 3.77 -32.94 9.24
CA SER A 465 3.97 -32.63 7.83
C SER A 465 4.72 -31.30 7.66
N SER A 466 5.62 -31.22 6.69
CA SER A 466 6.29 -29.99 6.28
C SER A 466 6.47 -29.97 4.76
N GLY A 467 6.48 -28.79 4.16
CA GLY A 467 6.72 -28.59 2.73
C GLY A 467 7.13 -27.14 2.41
N VAL A 468 7.52 -26.93 1.16
CA VAL A 468 8.11 -25.70 0.61
C VAL A 468 7.60 -25.45 -0.80
#